data_AF-A0AAN4WU42-F1
#
_entry.id   AF-A0AAN4WU42-F1
#
_cell.length_a   1.000
_cell.length_b   1.000
_cell.length_c   1.000
_cell.angle_alpha   90.00
_cell.angle_beta   90.00
_cell.angle_gamma   90.00
#
_symmetry.space_group_name_H-M   'P 1'
#
loop_
_entity.id
_entity.type
_entity.pdbx_description
1 polymer ?
#
loop_
_entity_poly.entity_id
_entity_poly.type
_entity_poly.pdbx_seq_one_letter_code
_entity_poly.pdbx_strand_id
1 'polypeptide(L)' 'MTKQPYPEEFKIEAVKQITERGHRVADVSTRIGVSQHSLYKWIKAYAVSGQQLIQQHT' A
#
# COMPACT_ATOMS: atom_id res chain seq x y z
N MET A 1 -15.85 -16.10 11.54
CA MET A 1 -14.63 -16.36 10.75
C MET A 1 -14.22 -15.06 10.09
N THR A 2 -13.23 -14.35 10.66
CA THR A 2 -12.79 -13.05 10.15
C THR A 2 -11.99 -13.26 8.87
N LYS A 3 -12.69 -13.22 7.74
CA LYS A 3 -12.12 -13.27 6.40
C LYS A 3 -11.14 -12.11 6.26
N GLN A 4 -9.84 -12.35 6.47
CA GLN A 4 -8.82 -11.34 6.19
C GLN A 4 -8.96 -10.96 4.71
N PRO A 5 -9.30 -9.70 4.38
CA PRO A 5 -9.93 -9.41 3.09
C PRO A 5 -8.97 -9.44 1.90
N TYR A 6 -7.65 -9.52 2.13
CA TYR A 6 -6.65 -9.49 1.06
C TYR A 6 -5.50 -10.46 1.33
N PRO A 7 -5.11 -11.29 0.35
CA PRO A 7 -3.94 -12.16 0.46
C PRO A 7 -2.65 -11.33 0.55
N GLU A 8 -1.60 -11.91 1.12
CA GLU A 8 -0.32 -11.23 1.32
C GLU A 8 0.33 -10.78 0.00
N GLU A 9 0.29 -11.63 -1.03
CA GLU A 9 0.80 -11.33 -2.37
C GLU A 9 0.16 -10.07 -2.96
N PHE A 10 -1.15 -9.89 -2.72
CA PHE A 10 -1.87 -8.70 -3.17
C PHE A 10 -1.40 -7.42 -2.45
N LYS A 11 -1.14 -7.50 -1.15
CA LYS A 11 -0.61 -6.36 -0.38
C LYS A 11 0.79 -5.99 -0.85
N ILE A 12 1.64 -6.99 -1.11
CA ILE A 12 2.99 -6.79 -1.62
C ILE A 12 2.94 -6.09 -2.99
N GLU A 13 2.17 -6.60 -3.95
CA GLU A 13 2.08 -5.98 -5.28
C GLU A 13 1.55 -4.54 -5.23
N ALA A 14 0.58 -4.27 -4.33
CA ALA A 14 0.07 -2.91 -4.12
C ALA A 14 1.14 -1.96 -3.56
N VAL A 15 1.97 -2.44 -2.62
CA VAL A 15 3.09 -1.66 -2.08
C VAL A 15 4.17 -1.43 -3.14
N LYS A 16 4.54 -2.46 -3.91
CA LYS A 16 5.53 -2.37 -5.00
C LYS A 16 5.13 -1.37 -6.07
N GLN A 17 3.85 -1.32 -6.43
CA GLN A 17 3.34 -0.29 -7.35
C GLN A 17 3.58 1.14 -6.85
N ILE A 18 3.57 1.35 -5.53
CA ILE A 18 3.75 2.66 -4.92
C ILE A 18 5.23 2.97 -4.72
N THR A 19 6.01 2.01 -4.24
CA THR A 19 7.43 2.20 -3.87
C THR A 19 8.40 2.00 -5.03
N GLU A 20 8.21 0.97 -5.85
CA GLU A 20 9.11 0.63 -6.96
C GLU A 20 8.69 1.33 -8.26
N ARG A 21 7.38 1.38 -8.55
CA ARG A 21 6.87 2.00 -9.78
C ARG A 21 6.50 3.48 -9.60
N GLY A 22 6.53 4.00 -8.37
CA GLY A 22 6.27 5.41 -8.06
C GLY A 22 4.83 5.87 -8.28
N HIS A 23 3.85 4.95 -8.31
CA HIS A 23 2.45 5.33 -8.43
C HIS A 23 1.94 6.00 -7.15
N ARG A 24 1.02 6.96 -7.30
CA ARG A 24 0.41 7.62 -6.14
C ARG A 24 -0.55 6.65 -5.44
N VAL A 25 -0.59 6.76 -4.10
CA VAL A 25 -1.48 5.96 -3.25
C VAL A 25 -2.95 6.09 -3.68
N ALA A 26 -3.38 7.31 -4.06
CA ALA A 26 -4.74 7.57 -4.52
C ALA A 26 -5.08 6.84 -5.85
N ASP A 27 -4.16 6.82 -6.81
CA ASP A 27 -4.35 6.13 -8.09
C ASP A 27 -4.45 4.62 -7.89
N VAL A 28 -3.55 4.07 -7.07
CA VAL A 28 -3.55 2.64 -6.73
C VAL A 28 -4.84 2.27 -5.98
N SER A 29 -5.25 3.08 -5.00
CA SER A 29 -6.49 2.92 -4.24
C SER A 29 -7.72 2.83 -5.13
N THR A 30 -7.87 3.78 -6.06
CA THR A 30 -8.98 3.81 -7.03
C THR A 30 -8.94 2.62 -7.98
N ARG A 31 -7.74 2.23 -8.45
CA ARG A 31 -7.58 1.12 -9.41
C ARG A 31 -7.92 -0.24 -8.84
N ILE A 32 -7.47 -0.53 -7.61
CA ILE A 32 -7.61 -1.86 -7.00
C ILE A 32 -8.77 -1.95 -6.00
N GLY A 33 -9.49 -0.85 -5.76
CA GLY A 33 -10.67 -0.81 -4.90
C GLY A 33 -10.35 -0.97 -3.41
N VAL A 34 -9.19 -0.50 -2.96
CA VAL A 34 -8.75 -0.58 -1.55
C VAL A 34 -8.63 0.81 -0.97
N SER A 35 -8.99 1.01 0.30
CA SER A 35 -8.85 2.30 0.95
C SER A 35 -7.39 2.75 1.06
N GLN A 36 -7.13 4.02 0.80
CA GLN A 36 -5.79 4.62 0.97
C GLN A 36 -5.21 4.36 2.36
N HIS A 37 -6.05 4.35 3.39
CA HIS A 37 -5.65 4.02 4.76
C HIS A 37 -5.06 2.61 4.89
N SER A 38 -5.61 1.62 4.19
CA SER A 38 -5.08 0.25 4.18
C SER A 38 -3.74 0.20 3.44
N LEU A 39 -3.61 0.92 2.32
CA LEU A 39 -2.36 1.05 1.59
C LEU A 39 -1.26 1.67 2.46
N TYR A 40 -1.54 2.76 3.17
CA TYR A 40 -0.58 3.34 4.11
C TYR A 40 -0.15 2.37 5.21
N LYS A 41 -1.08 1.56 5.75
CA LYS A 41 -0.76 0.52 6.72
C LYS A 41 0.16 -0.55 6.13
N TRP A 42 -0.10 -1.00 4.91
CA TRP A 42 0.74 -1.99 4.24
C TRP A 42 2.10 -1.41 3.90
N ILE A 43 2.17 -0.22 3.31
CA ILE A 43 3.43 0.48 3.05
C ILE A 43 4.23 0.57 4.36
N LYS A 44 3.64 1.01 5.47
CA LYS A 44 4.34 1.07 6.75
C LYS A 44 4.82 -0.31 7.23
N ALA A 45 3.98 -1.34 7.13
CA ALA A 45 4.35 -2.70 7.54
C ALA A 45 5.51 -3.28 6.72
N TYR A 46 5.56 -3.02 5.41
CA TYR A 46 6.58 -3.54 4.51
C TYR A 46 7.79 -2.59 4.34
N ALA A 47 7.64 -1.29 4.60
CA ALA A 47 8.72 -0.29 4.53
C ALA A 47 9.53 -0.15 5.82
N VAL A 48 9.01 -0.57 6.98
CA VAL A 48 9.81 -0.70 8.22
C VAL A 48 10.94 -1.74 8.04
N SER A 49 10.83 -2.60 7.03
CA SER A 49 11.90 -3.51 6.59
C SER A 49 12.92 -2.87 5.62
N GLY A 50 12.72 -1.62 5.15
CA GLY A 50 13.46 -1.11 3.99
C GLY A 50 13.49 0.40 3.71
N GLN A 51 13.25 1.27 4.69
CA GLN A 51 13.41 2.74 4.64
C GLN A 51 12.15 3.59 4.47
N GLN A 52 12.17 4.68 5.25
CA GLN A 52 11.14 5.66 5.49
C GLN A 52 11.07 6.70 4.38
N LEU A 53 10.01 6.67 3.59
CA LEU A 53 9.60 7.68 2.60
C LEU A 53 8.08 7.47 2.47
N ILE A 54 7.17 8.43 2.63
CA ILE A 54 7.11 9.78 2.08
C ILE A 54 6.03 10.55 2.86
N GLN A 55 6.29 11.84 3.05
CA GLN A 55 5.43 12.79 3.73
C GLN A 55 4.09 12.94 3.00
N GLN A 56 3.02 13.05 3.79
CA GLN A 56 1.67 13.37 3.36
C GLN A 56 1.68 14.78 2.77
N HIS A 57 1.42 14.93 1.47
CA HIS A 57 1.27 16.23 0.84
C HIS A 57 -0.23 16.44 0.54
N THR A 58 -0.87 17.20 1.44
CA THR A 58 -2.19 17.86 1.37
C THR A 58 -3.40 17.00 1.01
#